data_AF-A0A426CL74-F1
#
_entry.id   AF-A0A426CL74-F1
#
_cell.length_a   1.000
_cell.length_b   1.000
_cell.length_c   1.000
_cell.angle_alpha   90.00
_cell.angle_beta   90.00
_cell.angle_gamma   90.00
#
_symmetry.space_group_name_H-M   'P 1'
#
loop_
_entity.id
_entity.type
_entity.pdbx_description
1 polymer ?
#
loop_
_entity_poly.entity_id
_entity_poly.type
_entity_poly.pdbx_seq_one_letter_code
_entity_poly.pdbx_strand_id
1 'polypeptide(L)'
;MKKYILLIAALAFGVGLFAAAPAEQSPTAQAVALNQTVAAITKDWDGKLALAKIAKDTAAVKALSLQRKASLAEHNAATADVVAALINDHIDEISANNAGAAATLIKRHLLNKNTVDGVAATVFDQNDADKALAARLLTLSKGSQSYFYYGKYATEAEIRDLPGTGSSAIVSAVATRIRDLGLGNDVLIGLYEKSARQGLVTKGYNAWFDKKINAMYFTNRAGALKLAEDEHSGIITAYADKPTPQSVTDRGEALRKIAAYWREQINGGSK
;
A
#
# COMPACT_ATOMS: atom_id res chain seq x y z
N MET A 1 -38.34 15.20 25.02
CA MET A 1 -37.44 14.29 25.76
C MET A 1 -36.73 13.38 24.76
N LYS A 2 -35.48 13.68 24.41
CA LYS A 2 -34.70 12.92 23.41
C LYS A 2 -33.85 11.90 24.15
N LYS A 3 -34.06 10.61 23.84
CA LYS A 3 -33.37 9.48 24.45
C LYS A 3 -31.97 9.37 23.83
N TYR A 4 -30.94 9.76 24.58
CA TYR A 4 -29.56 9.42 24.24
C TYR A 4 -29.32 7.98 24.68
N ILE A 5 -29.43 7.05 23.72
CA ILE A 5 -29.11 5.63 23.96
C ILE A 5 -27.60 5.55 24.18
N LEU A 6 -27.22 5.12 25.39
CA LEU A 6 -25.86 4.68 25.74
C LEU A 6 -25.38 3.64 24.72
N LEU A 7 -24.46 4.07 23.84
CA LEU A 7 -23.70 3.22 22.92
C LEU A 7 -22.23 3.11 23.36
N ILE A 8 -21.97 3.14 24.67
CA ILE A 8 -20.61 3.09 25.24
C ILE A 8 -20.27 1.70 25.81
N ALA A 9 -21.25 0.84 26.06
CA ALA A 9 -21.02 -0.44 26.75
C ALA A 9 -20.55 -1.61 25.86
N ALA A 10 -20.55 -1.48 24.53
CA ALA A 10 -20.27 -2.61 23.63
C ALA A 10 -18.78 -2.81 23.29
N LEU A 11 -17.88 -1.87 23.62
CA LEU A 11 -16.44 -2.03 23.30
C LEU A 11 -15.64 -2.78 24.38
N ALA A 12 -16.13 -2.86 25.62
CA ALA A 12 -15.40 -3.52 26.71
C ALA A 12 -15.40 -5.07 26.61
N PHE A 13 -16.22 -5.66 25.75
CA PHE A 13 -16.34 -7.12 25.62
C PHE A 13 -15.46 -7.74 24.52
N GLY A 14 -14.68 -6.95 23.77
CA GLY A 14 -13.75 -7.48 22.76
C GLY A 14 -12.41 -7.98 23.33
N VAL A 15 -12.04 -7.52 24.53
CA VAL A 15 -10.72 -7.79 25.13
C VAL A 15 -10.68 -9.18 25.80
N GLY A 16 -11.82 -9.68 26.26
CA GLY A 16 -11.92 -10.95 27.01
C GLY A 16 -11.92 -12.23 26.16
N LEU A 17 -12.06 -12.14 24.84
CA LEU A 17 -12.19 -13.32 23.98
C LEU A 17 -10.86 -13.99 23.59
N PHE A 18 -9.72 -13.37 23.87
CA PHE A 18 -8.41 -14.01 23.69
C PHE A 18 -7.94 -14.82 24.90
N ALA A 19 -8.54 -14.64 26.07
CA ALA A 19 -8.16 -15.34 27.30
C ALA A 19 -8.69 -16.78 27.40
N ALA A 20 -9.48 -17.24 26.43
CA ALA A 20 -10.05 -18.59 26.38
C ALA A 20 -10.03 -19.19 24.97
N ALA A 21 -8.92 -19.01 24.24
CA ALA A 21 -8.72 -19.79 23.01
C ALA A 21 -8.73 -21.30 23.39
N PRO A 22 -9.51 -22.14 22.70
CA PRO A 22 -9.53 -23.57 22.97
C PRO A 22 -8.10 -24.12 22.82
N ALA A 23 -7.71 -25.03 23.71
CA ALA A 23 -6.46 -25.76 23.57
C ALA A 23 -6.40 -26.34 22.15
N GLU A 24 -5.35 -25.97 21.41
CA GLU A 24 -5.07 -26.34 20.01
C GLU A 24 -5.84 -25.59 18.90
N GLN A 25 -5.78 -24.25 18.87
CA GLN A 25 -5.84 -23.56 17.57
C GLN A 25 -4.45 -23.57 16.93
N SER A 26 -4.34 -23.98 15.66
CA SER A 26 -3.08 -23.90 14.93
C SER A 26 -2.56 -22.45 14.89
N PRO A 27 -1.23 -22.21 14.86
CA PRO A 27 -0.66 -20.87 14.77
C PRO A 27 -1.23 -20.07 13.58
N THR A 28 -1.47 -20.76 12.47
CA THR A 28 -2.10 -20.16 11.28
C THR A 28 -3.55 -19.72 11.56
N ALA A 29 -4.36 -20.52 12.26
CA ALA A 29 -5.73 -20.15 12.61
C ALA A 29 -5.75 -18.94 13.56
N GLN A 30 -4.84 -18.90 14.53
CA GLN A 30 -4.70 -17.78 15.46
C GLN A 30 -4.29 -16.49 14.74
N ALA A 31 -3.35 -16.57 13.80
CA ALA A 31 -2.94 -15.46 12.93
C ALA A 31 -4.12 -14.90 12.11
N VAL A 32 -4.94 -15.79 11.53
CA VAL A 32 -6.14 -15.40 10.78
C VAL A 32 -7.16 -14.71 11.69
N ALA A 33 -7.43 -15.25 12.88
CA ALA A 33 -8.35 -14.66 13.84
C ALA A 33 -7.91 -13.24 14.26
N LEU A 34 -6.62 -13.04 14.57
CA LEU A 34 -6.06 -11.72 14.89
C LEU A 34 -6.21 -10.70 13.75
N ASN A 35 -6.20 -11.15 12.50
CA ASN A 35 -6.42 -10.30 11.34
C ASN A 35 -7.91 -10.00 11.13
N GLN A 36 -8.77 -10.98 11.36
CA GLN A 36 -10.23 -10.80 11.29
C GLN A 36 -10.73 -9.81 12.35
N THR A 37 -10.21 -9.86 13.58
CA THR A 37 -10.56 -8.89 14.62
C THR A 37 -10.20 -7.47 14.21
N VAL A 38 -9.00 -7.25 13.66
CA VAL A 38 -8.58 -5.92 13.17
C VAL A 38 -9.41 -5.46 11.97
N ALA A 39 -9.76 -6.38 11.07
CA ALA A 39 -10.65 -6.08 9.96
C ALA A 39 -12.06 -5.67 10.45
N ALA A 40 -12.58 -6.33 11.49
CA ALA A 40 -13.86 -6.00 12.10
C ALA A 40 -13.83 -4.61 12.76
N ILE A 41 -12.79 -4.31 13.57
CA ILE A 41 -12.59 -2.97 14.15
C ILE A 41 -12.55 -1.92 13.05
N THR A 42 -11.76 -2.15 12.00
CA THR A 42 -11.65 -1.21 10.87
C THR A 42 -12.97 -0.99 10.17
N LYS A 43 -13.72 -2.05 9.88
CA LYS A 43 -15.01 -1.99 9.18
C LYS A 43 -16.06 -1.20 9.97
N ASP A 44 -16.13 -1.39 11.28
CA ASP A 44 -17.04 -0.62 12.15
C ASP A 44 -16.76 0.88 12.08
N TRP A 45 -15.49 1.27 12.24
CA TRP A 45 -15.09 2.67 12.16
C TRP A 45 -15.23 3.27 10.75
N ASP A 46 -14.96 2.50 9.70
CA ASP A 46 -15.13 2.96 8.32
C ASP A 46 -16.61 3.23 7.99
N GLY A 47 -17.54 2.44 8.54
CA GLY A 47 -18.98 2.71 8.46
C GLY A 47 -19.35 4.05 9.10
N LYS A 48 -18.87 4.31 10.32
CA LYS A 48 -19.10 5.59 11.03
C LYS A 48 -18.49 6.78 10.27
N LEU A 49 -17.27 6.62 9.75
CA LEU A 49 -16.59 7.65 8.95
C LEU A 49 -17.30 7.93 7.63
N ALA A 50 -17.82 6.90 6.96
CA ALA A 50 -18.57 7.07 5.72
C ALA A 50 -19.84 7.91 5.95
N LEU A 51 -20.58 7.63 7.03
CA LEU A 51 -21.76 8.43 7.41
C LEU A 51 -21.40 9.88 7.69
N ALA A 52 -20.32 10.14 8.44
CA ALA A 52 -19.85 11.51 8.72
C ALA A 52 -19.41 12.26 7.45
N LYS A 53 -18.74 11.57 6.50
CA LYS A 53 -18.35 12.15 5.20
C LYS A 53 -19.56 12.50 4.34
N ILE A 54 -20.57 11.62 4.29
CA ILE A 54 -21.83 11.88 3.57
C ILE A 54 -22.54 13.09 4.17
N ALA A 55 -22.56 13.21 5.49
CA ALA A 55 -23.08 14.37 6.20
C ALA A 55 -22.21 15.63 6.09
N LYS A 56 -21.03 15.55 5.46
CA LYS A 56 -20.02 16.62 5.34
C LYS A 56 -19.57 17.20 6.70
N ASP A 57 -19.64 16.40 7.77
CA ASP A 57 -19.22 16.81 9.11
C ASP A 57 -17.72 16.58 9.30
N THR A 58 -16.93 17.62 9.03
CA THR A 58 -15.46 17.56 9.11
C THR A 58 -14.95 17.34 10.54
N ALA A 59 -15.65 17.85 11.55
CA ALA A 59 -15.27 17.69 12.96
C ALA A 59 -15.48 16.24 13.41
N ALA A 60 -16.62 15.64 13.05
CA ALA A 60 -16.90 14.23 13.30
C ALA A 60 -15.90 13.33 12.56
N VAL A 61 -15.58 13.62 11.29
CA VAL A 61 -14.56 12.85 10.55
C VAL A 61 -13.22 12.87 11.27
N LYS A 62 -12.77 14.03 11.78
CA LYS A 62 -11.52 14.14 12.54
C LYS A 62 -11.58 13.35 13.84
N ALA A 63 -12.64 13.52 14.63
CA ALA A 63 -12.81 12.83 15.91
C ALA A 63 -12.88 11.30 15.75
N LEU A 64 -13.69 10.81 14.81
CA LEU A 64 -13.83 9.38 14.52
C LEU A 64 -12.53 8.78 13.98
N SER A 65 -11.75 9.53 13.19
CA SER A 65 -10.44 9.06 12.71
C SER A 65 -9.45 8.87 13.85
N LEU A 66 -9.46 9.78 14.83
CA LEU A 66 -8.64 9.65 16.04
C LEU A 66 -9.09 8.47 16.91
N GLN A 67 -10.40 8.30 17.10
CA GLN A 67 -10.94 7.15 17.86
C GLN A 67 -10.61 5.82 17.19
N ARG A 68 -10.75 5.72 15.86
CA ARG A 68 -10.31 4.54 15.09
C ARG A 68 -8.84 4.23 15.35
N LYS A 69 -7.98 5.26 15.29
CA LYS A 69 -6.53 5.10 15.55
C LYS A 69 -6.29 4.61 16.98
N ALA A 70 -6.98 5.17 17.97
CA ALA A 70 -6.86 4.77 19.36
C ALA A 70 -7.31 3.32 19.60
N SER A 71 -8.48 2.91 19.07
CA SER A 71 -8.96 1.52 19.21
C SER A 71 -8.02 0.50 18.57
N LEU A 72 -7.43 0.82 17.42
CA LEU A 72 -6.43 -0.04 16.79
C LEU A 72 -5.14 -0.10 17.62
N ALA A 73 -4.70 1.01 18.20
CA ALA A 73 -3.53 1.05 19.07
C ALA A 73 -3.75 0.22 20.36
N GLU A 74 -4.92 0.35 20.99
CA GLU A 74 -5.32 -0.41 22.17
C GLU A 74 -5.33 -1.92 21.88
N HIS A 75 -5.99 -2.35 20.80
CA HIS A 75 -5.99 -3.75 20.38
C HIS A 75 -4.56 -4.26 20.11
N ASN A 76 -3.74 -3.47 19.42
CA ASN A 76 -2.36 -3.84 19.10
C ASN A 76 -1.49 -3.97 20.36
N ALA A 77 -1.68 -3.10 21.35
CA ALA A 77 -0.99 -3.21 22.64
C ALA A 77 -1.44 -4.46 23.40
N ALA A 78 -2.74 -4.74 23.45
CA ALA A 78 -3.29 -5.91 24.15
C ALA A 78 -2.89 -7.25 23.52
N THR A 79 -2.56 -7.26 22.23
CA THR A 79 -2.18 -8.48 21.48
C THR A 79 -0.69 -8.54 21.15
N ALA A 80 0.13 -7.61 21.65
CA ALA A 80 1.54 -7.48 21.28
C ALA A 80 2.35 -8.76 21.56
N ASP A 81 2.19 -9.34 22.74
CA ASP A 81 2.92 -10.55 23.15
C ASP A 81 2.51 -11.77 22.33
N VAL A 82 1.21 -11.92 22.03
CA VAL A 82 0.70 -12.99 21.16
C VAL A 82 1.26 -12.87 19.75
N VAL A 83 1.30 -11.65 19.21
CA VAL A 83 1.89 -11.39 17.89
C VAL A 83 3.39 -11.69 17.91
N ALA A 84 4.11 -11.31 18.97
CA ALA A 84 5.54 -11.60 19.11
C ALA A 84 5.83 -13.10 19.16
N ALA A 85 5.05 -13.88 19.93
CA ALA A 85 5.17 -15.34 19.97
C ALA A 85 4.91 -15.98 18.59
N LEU A 86 3.84 -15.58 17.91
CA LEU A 86 3.56 -16.07 16.55
C LEU A 86 4.67 -15.75 15.55
N ILE A 87 5.33 -14.60 15.70
CA ILE A 87 6.46 -14.21 14.85
C ILE A 87 7.71 -15.04 15.17
N ASN A 88 8.05 -15.21 16.44
CA ASN A 88 9.28 -15.88 16.84
C ASN A 88 9.23 -17.39 16.61
N ASP A 89 8.07 -18.01 16.87
CA ASP A 89 7.96 -19.46 16.97
C ASP A 89 7.33 -20.09 15.72
N HIS A 90 6.53 -19.34 14.96
CA HIS A 90 5.63 -19.93 13.95
C HIS A 90 5.54 -19.19 12.61
N ILE A 91 6.31 -18.14 12.37
CA ILE A 91 6.13 -17.31 11.16
C ILE A 91 6.38 -18.07 9.85
N ASP A 92 7.24 -19.08 9.86
CA ASP A 92 7.53 -19.90 8.67
C ASP A 92 6.35 -20.81 8.31
N GLU A 93 5.76 -21.47 9.31
CA GLU A 93 4.54 -22.26 9.14
C GLU A 93 3.39 -21.38 8.62
N ILE A 94 3.16 -20.24 9.27
CA ILE A 94 2.09 -19.32 8.88
C ILE A 94 2.33 -18.78 7.47
N SER A 95 3.58 -18.51 7.09
CA SER A 95 3.94 -18.04 5.75
C SER A 95 3.63 -19.08 4.67
N ALA A 96 3.92 -20.36 4.94
CA ALA A 96 3.66 -21.46 4.02
C ALA A 96 2.15 -21.70 3.85
N ASN A 97 1.39 -21.66 4.94
CA ASN A 97 -0.05 -21.97 4.93
C ASN A 97 -0.93 -20.78 4.55
N ASN A 98 -0.54 -19.56 4.91
CA ASN A 98 -1.29 -18.34 4.64
C ASN A 98 -0.37 -17.10 4.58
N ALA A 99 0.26 -16.91 3.43
CA ALA A 99 1.19 -15.80 3.19
C ALA A 99 0.58 -14.40 3.44
N GLY A 100 -0.75 -14.25 3.29
CA GLY A 100 -1.44 -12.98 3.54
C GLY A 100 -1.55 -12.66 5.03
N ALA A 101 -1.84 -13.68 5.85
CA ALA A 101 -1.85 -13.55 7.29
C ALA A 101 -0.45 -13.26 7.85
N ALA A 102 0.56 -13.99 7.38
CA ALA A 102 1.96 -13.75 7.73
C ALA A 102 2.42 -12.32 7.41
N ALA A 103 2.12 -11.82 6.20
CA ALA A 103 2.51 -10.48 5.79
C ALA A 103 1.87 -9.39 6.68
N THR A 104 0.63 -9.61 7.13
CA THR A 104 -0.06 -8.68 8.04
C THR A 104 0.53 -8.71 9.45
N LEU A 105 0.86 -9.90 9.96
CA LEU A 105 1.52 -10.06 11.26
C LEU A 105 2.89 -9.39 11.29
N ILE A 106 3.74 -9.64 10.29
CA ILE A 106 5.08 -9.02 10.19
C ILE A 106 4.98 -7.50 10.26
N LYS A 107 4.09 -6.90 9.45
CA LYS A 107 3.90 -5.45 9.46
C LYS A 107 3.45 -4.95 10.82
N ARG A 108 2.47 -5.62 11.44
CA ARG A 108 1.94 -5.23 12.75
C ARG A 108 3.03 -5.28 13.82
N HIS A 109 3.79 -6.37 13.87
CA HIS A 109 4.90 -6.55 14.80
C HIS A 109 5.93 -5.42 14.67
N LEU A 110 6.41 -5.16 13.44
CA LEU A 110 7.41 -4.14 13.18
C LEU A 110 6.88 -2.71 13.42
N LEU A 111 5.62 -2.44 13.06
CA LEU A 111 4.97 -1.16 13.37
C LEU A 111 4.88 -0.92 14.88
N ASN A 112 4.43 -1.91 15.65
CA ASN A 112 4.28 -1.78 17.10
C ASN A 112 5.64 -1.51 17.77
N LYS A 113 6.68 -2.25 17.37
CA LYS A 113 8.05 -2.10 17.90
C LYS A 113 8.64 -0.69 17.63
N ASN A 114 8.27 -0.09 16.50
CA ASN A 114 8.77 1.22 16.08
C ASN A 114 7.76 2.36 16.34
N THR A 115 6.77 2.16 17.21
CA THR A 115 5.79 3.18 17.59
C THR A 115 6.05 3.64 19.02
N VAL A 116 6.34 4.92 19.20
CA VAL A 116 6.51 5.57 20.51
C VAL A 116 5.43 6.65 20.64
N ASP A 117 4.73 6.70 21.78
CA ASP A 117 3.64 7.65 22.05
C ASP A 117 2.57 7.72 20.93
N GLY A 118 2.29 6.57 20.31
CA GLY A 118 1.30 6.45 19.23
C GLY A 118 1.74 7.04 17.88
N VAL A 119 3.03 7.34 17.72
CA VAL A 119 3.64 7.79 16.47
C VAL A 119 4.66 6.75 16.01
N ALA A 120 4.38 6.11 14.87
CA ALA A 120 5.34 5.22 14.23
C ALA A 120 6.47 6.03 13.61
N ALA A 121 7.72 5.61 13.83
CA ALA A 121 8.87 6.25 13.22
C ALA A 121 8.76 6.26 11.68
N THR A 122 9.25 7.33 11.05
CA THR A 122 9.23 7.42 9.59
C THR A 122 10.17 6.37 8.99
N VAL A 123 11.35 6.24 9.59
CA VAL A 123 12.38 5.23 9.31
C VAL A 123 12.50 4.32 10.52
N PHE A 124 12.54 3.01 10.31
CA PHE A 124 12.67 2.05 11.40
C PHE A 124 14.14 1.77 11.71
N ASP A 125 14.40 1.32 12.94
CA ASP A 125 15.74 0.95 13.36
C ASP A 125 16.33 -0.12 12.43
N GLN A 126 17.58 0.08 12.01
CA GLN A 126 18.26 -0.80 11.05
C GLN A 126 18.83 -2.06 11.74
N ASN A 127 18.01 -2.72 12.55
CA ASN A 127 18.33 -3.99 13.16
C ASN A 127 18.25 -5.11 12.11
N ASP A 128 19.28 -5.96 12.04
CA ASP A 128 19.38 -7.01 11.02
C ASP A 128 18.22 -8.02 11.07
N ALA A 129 17.76 -8.40 12.27
CA ALA A 129 16.66 -9.35 12.42
C ALA A 129 15.33 -8.74 11.95
N ASP A 130 15.06 -7.48 12.31
CA ASP A 130 13.86 -6.77 11.86
C ASP A 130 13.87 -6.53 10.35
N LYS A 131 15.04 -6.18 9.79
CA LYS A 131 15.24 -6.02 8.35
C LYS A 131 15.03 -7.34 7.62
N ALA A 132 15.58 -8.45 8.11
CA ALA A 132 15.37 -9.79 7.55
C ALA A 132 13.90 -10.20 7.61
N LEU A 133 13.21 -9.94 8.71
CA LEU A 133 11.78 -10.18 8.87
C LEU A 133 10.97 -9.34 7.86
N ALA A 134 11.29 -8.06 7.71
CA ALA A 134 10.65 -7.16 6.76
C ALA A 134 10.92 -7.57 5.29
N ALA A 135 12.12 -8.06 4.98
CA ALA A 135 12.51 -8.49 3.64
C ALA A 135 11.65 -9.64 3.12
N ARG A 136 11.07 -10.47 3.99
CA ARG A 136 10.09 -11.50 3.60
C ARG A 136 8.87 -10.92 2.87
N LEU A 137 8.50 -9.67 3.17
CA LEU A 137 7.38 -8.99 2.50
C LEU A 137 7.64 -8.71 1.01
N LEU A 138 8.90 -8.78 0.56
CA LEU A 138 9.26 -8.64 -0.84
C LEU A 138 8.70 -9.79 -1.69
N THR A 139 8.55 -10.99 -1.12
CA THR A 139 8.12 -12.20 -1.85
C THR A 139 6.78 -12.74 -1.36
N LEU A 140 6.44 -12.59 -0.08
CA LEU A 140 5.16 -13.04 0.46
C LEU A 140 3.97 -12.42 -0.28
N SER A 141 2.96 -13.26 -0.57
CA SER A 141 1.75 -12.84 -1.29
C SER A 141 2.08 -12.07 -2.58
N LYS A 142 3.03 -12.60 -3.37
CA LYS A 142 3.55 -12.00 -4.62
C LYS A 142 4.10 -10.58 -4.42
N GLY A 143 4.67 -10.30 -3.24
CA GLY A 143 5.23 -8.98 -2.91
C GLY A 143 4.19 -7.87 -2.76
N SER A 144 2.91 -8.19 -2.55
CA SER A 144 1.83 -7.20 -2.42
C SER A 144 2.04 -6.22 -1.25
N GLN A 145 2.88 -6.59 -0.28
CA GLN A 145 3.24 -5.75 0.88
C GLN A 145 4.70 -5.25 0.85
N SER A 146 5.42 -5.45 -0.27
CA SER A 146 6.82 -5.04 -0.44
C SER A 146 7.06 -3.54 -0.22
N TYR A 147 6.06 -2.70 -0.50
CA TYR A 147 6.11 -1.26 -0.23
C TYR A 147 6.45 -0.94 1.23
N PHE A 148 6.10 -1.82 2.18
CA PHE A 148 6.44 -1.62 3.58
C PHE A 148 7.95 -1.68 3.81
N TYR A 149 8.63 -2.68 3.22
CA TYR A 149 10.08 -2.78 3.27
C TYR A 149 10.74 -1.56 2.66
N TYR A 150 10.33 -1.17 1.44
CA TYR A 150 10.91 -0.01 0.76
C TYR A 150 10.70 1.30 1.50
N GLY A 151 9.54 1.48 2.15
CA GLY A 151 9.27 2.68 2.91
C GLY A 151 10.02 2.79 4.24
N LYS A 152 10.36 1.65 4.87
CA LYS A 152 10.86 1.62 6.26
C LYS A 152 12.31 1.18 6.42
N TYR A 153 12.80 0.31 5.55
CA TYR A 153 14.09 -0.38 5.71
C TYR A 153 15.04 -0.24 4.52
N ALA A 154 14.54 -0.02 3.30
CA ALA A 154 15.43 0.00 2.14
C ALA A 154 16.51 1.07 2.26
N THR A 155 17.73 0.70 1.88
CA THR A 155 18.88 1.60 1.78
C THR A 155 18.83 2.42 0.49
N GLU A 156 19.70 3.41 0.37
CA GLU A 156 19.87 4.15 -0.89
C GLU A 156 20.20 3.21 -2.07
N ALA A 157 21.14 2.28 -1.89
CA ALA A 157 21.54 1.34 -2.93
C ALA A 157 20.35 0.50 -3.40
N GLU A 158 19.57 -0.06 -2.46
CA GLU A 158 18.39 -0.85 -2.78
C GLU A 158 17.31 -0.05 -3.53
N ILE A 159 17.16 1.24 -3.22
CA ILE A 159 16.21 2.12 -3.94
C ILE A 159 16.71 2.42 -5.36
N ARG A 160 18.00 2.69 -5.53
CA ARG A 160 18.60 2.94 -6.84
C ARG A 160 18.56 1.71 -7.73
N ASP A 161 18.75 0.53 -7.13
CA ASP A 161 18.74 -0.76 -7.82
C ASP A 161 17.34 -1.34 -8.03
N LEU A 162 16.31 -0.73 -7.44
CA LEU A 162 14.93 -1.17 -7.55
C LEU A 162 14.56 -1.38 -9.02
N PRO A 163 14.08 -2.58 -9.42
CA PRO A 163 13.48 -2.76 -10.73
C PRO A 163 12.23 -1.89 -10.81
N GLY A 164 11.87 -1.43 -12.00
CA GLY A 164 10.64 -0.66 -12.18
C GLY A 164 9.42 -1.39 -11.62
N THR A 165 8.35 -0.66 -11.35
CA THR A 165 7.14 -1.23 -10.76
C THR A 165 5.85 -0.64 -11.32
N GLY A 166 4.84 -1.48 -11.51
CA GLY A 166 3.45 -1.04 -11.74
C GLY A 166 2.70 -0.64 -10.47
N SER A 167 3.31 -0.74 -9.28
CA SER A 167 2.65 -0.52 -7.99
C SER A 167 2.76 0.93 -7.51
N SER A 168 1.62 1.63 -7.44
CA SER A 168 1.53 2.97 -6.85
C SER A 168 1.95 2.99 -5.37
N ALA A 169 1.71 1.90 -4.62
CA ALA A 169 2.09 1.79 -3.22
C ALA A 169 3.62 1.75 -3.06
N ILE A 170 4.32 1.01 -3.93
CA ILE A 170 5.79 0.94 -3.90
C ILE A 170 6.37 2.32 -4.25
N VAL A 171 5.88 2.96 -5.31
CA VAL A 171 6.32 4.31 -5.70
C VAL A 171 6.12 5.32 -4.57
N SER A 172 4.96 5.30 -3.90
CA SER A 172 4.69 6.19 -2.77
C SER A 172 5.63 5.95 -1.58
N ALA A 173 5.89 4.68 -1.26
CA ALA A 173 6.83 4.30 -0.21
C ALA A 173 8.26 4.71 -0.54
N VAL A 174 8.72 4.46 -1.77
CA VAL A 174 10.04 4.86 -2.25
C VAL A 174 10.18 6.38 -2.28
N ALA A 175 9.19 7.12 -2.75
CA ALA A 175 9.22 8.59 -2.75
C ALA A 175 9.33 9.17 -1.34
N THR A 176 8.67 8.54 -0.36
CA THR A 176 8.84 8.89 1.06
C THR A 176 10.25 8.58 1.53
N ARG A 177 10.75 7.38 1.21
CA ARG A 177 12.08 6.93 1.63
C ARG A 177 13.22 7.76 1.01
N ILE A 178 13.11 8.15 -0.25
CA ILE A 178 14.03 9.08 -0.94
C ILE A 178 14.15 10.38 -0.15
N ARG A 179 13.02 10.94 0.29
CA ARG A 179 13.01 12.16 1.13
C ARG A 179 13.70 11.93 2.46
N ASP A 180 13.42 10.81 3.13
CA ASP A 180 13.98 10.50 4.45
C ASP A 180 15.50 10.26 4.39
N LEU A 181 16.00 9.76 3.26
CA LEU A 181 17.43 9.56 3.00
C LEU A 181 18.12 10.83 2.45
N GLY A 182 17.39 11.92 2.20
CA GLY A 182 17.96 13.14 1.62
C GLY A 182 18.39 13.00 0.16
N LEU A 183 17.82 12.06 -0.58
CA LEU A 183 18.16 11.80 -1.98
C LEU A 183 17.45 12.77 -2.92
N GLY A 184 18.09 13.03 -4.06
CA GLY A 184 17.54 13.89 -5.10
C GLY A 184 16.36 13.28 -5.85
N ASN A 185 15.58 14.15 -6.52
CA ASN A 185 14.46 13.73 -7.35
C ASN A 185 14.88 12.90 -8.57
N ASP A 186 16.16 12.93 -8.96
CA ASP A 186 16.74 12.08 -10.00
C ASP A 186 16.53 10.59 -9.71
N VAL A 187 16.57 10.19 -8.43
CA VAL A 187 16.33 8.80 -8.03
C VAL A 187 14.89 8.38 -8.33
N LEU A 188 13.92 9.24 -8.02
CA LEU A 188 12.50 8.98 -8.31
C LEU A 188 12.23 8.97 -9.82
N ILE A 189 12.88 9.87 -10.57
CA ILE A 189 12.82 9.88 -12.04
C ILE A 189 13.39 8.58 -12.61
N GLY A 190 14.55 8.12 -12.13
CA GLY A 190 15.12 6.84 -12.54
C GLY A 190 14.19 5.66 -12.29
N LEU A 191 13.47 5.66 -11.15
CA LEU A 191 12.42 4.67 -10.90
C LEU A 191 11.26 4.78 -11.91
N TYR A 192 10.79 5.99 -12.22
CA TYR A 192 9.76 6.18 -13.24
C TYR A 192 10.20 5.66 -14.61
N GLU A 193 11.46 5.85 -14.99
CA GLU A 193 12.01 5.33 -16.23
C GLU A 193 11.97 3.82 -16.31
N LYS A 194 12.39 3.14 -15.24
CA LYS A 194 12.32 1.68 -15.16
C LYS A 194 10.88 1.16 -15.11
N SER A 195 9.96 1.96 -14.57
CA SER A 195 8.54 1.62 -14.40
C SER A 195 7.71 1.86 -15.67
N ALA A 196 8.29 2.49 -16.69
CA ALA A 196 7.66 2.62 -17.98
C ALA A 196 7.23 1.25 -18.52
N ARG A 197 6.02 1.19 -19.08
CA ARG A 197 5.35 0.02 -19.66
C ARG A 197 4.87 -1.01 -18.65
N GLN A 198 4.97 -0.73 -17.36
CA GLN A 198 4.53 -1.64 -16.30
C GLN A 198 3.10 -1.34 -15.79
N GLY A 199 2.41 -0.38 -16.39
CA GLY A 199 1.05 -0.01 -15.99
C GLY A 199 0.99 0.80 -14.69
N LEU A 200 2.05 1.54 -14.37
CA LEU A 200 2.09 2.42 -13.20
C LEU A 200 1.12 3.59 -13.40
N VAL A 201 0.17 3.76 -12.48
CA VAL A 201 -0.75 4.91 -12.52
C VAL A 201 -0.67 5.67 -11.21
N THR A 202 0.04 6.81 -11.24
CA THR A 202 0.07 7.79 -10.14
C THR A 202 0.12 9.20 -10.73
N LYS A 203 -0.32 10.21 -9.96
CA LYS A 203 -0.28 11.61 -10.42
C LYS A 203 1.14 12.05 -10.81
N GLY A 204 2.14 11.71 -9.99
CA GLY A 204 3.54 12.09 -10.23
C GLY A 204 4.11 11.41 -11.47
N TYR A 205 3.90 10.10 -11.60
CA TYR A 205 4.34 9.35 -12.78
C TYR A 205 3.65 9.81 -14.06
N ASN A 206 2.32 9.98 -14.06
CA ASN A 206 1.57 10.40 -15.25
C ASN A 206 2.06 11.75 -15.78
N ALA A 207 2.28 12.72 -14.88
CA ALA A 207 2.78 14.04 -15.25
C ALA A 207 4.20 13.99 -15.84
N TRP A 208 5.07 13.13 -15.28
CA TRP A 208 6.41 12.89 -15.83
C TRP A 208 6.35 12.20 -17.20
N PHE A 209 5.55 11.14 -17.32
CA PHE A 209 5.40 10.35 -18.53
C PHE A 209 4.86 11.20 -19.67
N ASP A 210 3.83 12.01 -19.41
CA ASP A 210 3.23 12.91 -20.41
C ASP A 210 4.25 13.93 -20.92
N LYS A 211 5.08 14.50 -20.04
CA LYS A 211 6.20 15.36 -20.48
C LYS A 211 7.19 14.60 -21.34
N LYS A 212 7.54 13.36 -20.95
CA LYS A 212 8.49 12.50 -21.69
C LYS A 212 7.99 12.17 -23.09
N ILE A 213 6.76 11.69 -23.24
CA ILE A 213 6.21 11.33 -24.56
C ILE A 213 6.01 12.56 -25.45
N ASN A 214 5.62 13.71 -24.88
CA ASN A 214 5.47 14.95 -25.64
C ASN A 214 6.83 15.47 -26.14
N ALA A 215 7.86 15.48 -25.28
CA ALA A 215 9.21 15.86 -25.68
C ALA A 215 9.76 14.90 -26.75
N MET A 216 9.50 13.60 -26.60
CA MET A 216 9.88 12.60 -27.59
C MET A 216 9.12 12.77 -28.90
N TYR A 217 7.85 13.18 -28.89
CA TYR A 217 7.08 13.34 -30.12
C TYR A 217 7.70 14.35 -31.09
N PHE A 218 8.30 15.42 -30.58
CA PHE A 218 8.95 16.44 -31.42
C PHE A 218 10.28 15.98 -32.04
N THR A 219 10.93 14.96 -31.47
CA THR A 219 12.25 14.48 -31.91
C THR A 219 12.21 13.08 -32.55
N ASN A 220 11.22 12.26 -32.17
CA ASN A 220 10.98 10.90 -32.63
C ASN A 220 9.49 10.53 -32.46
N ARG A 221 8.67 10.92 -33.44
CA ARG A 221 7.21 10.67 -33.44
C ARG A 221 6.85 9.20 -33.29
N ALA A 222 7.53 8.32 -34.04
CA ALA A 222 7.28 6.88 -34.01
C ALA A 222 7.62 6.27 -32.64
N GLY A 223 8.74 6.71 -32.03
CA GLY A 223 9.13 6.31 -30.69
C GLY A 223 8.13 6.76 -29.62
N ALA A 224 7.64 8.00 -29.72
CA ALA A 224 6.63 8.53 -28.80
C ALA A 224 5.30 7.78 -28.90
N LEU A 225 4.83 7.51 -30.13
CA LEU A 225 3.63 6.70 -30.36
C LEU A 225 3.79 5.30 -29.74
N LYS A 226 4.88 4.60 -30.08
CA LYS A 226 5.15 3.26 -29.54
C LYS A 226 5.21 3.28 -28.01
N LEU A 227 5.84 4.27 -27.41
CA LEU A 227 5.91 4.38 -25.94
C LEU A 227 4.54 4.59 -25.30
N ALA A 228 3.67 5.41 -25.90
CA ALA A 228 2.30 5.60 -25.41
C ALA A 228 1.45 4.32 -25.55
N GLU A 229 1.59 3.59 -26.66
CA GLU A 229 0.93 2.30 -26.89
C GLU A 229 1.41 1.22 -25.90
N ASP A 230 2.73 1.10 -25.72
CA ASP A 230 3.33 0.15 -24.79
C ASP A 230 2.87 0.42 -23.34
N GLU A 231 2.74 1.70 -22.95
CA GLU A 231 2.21 2.09 -21.64
C GLU A 231 0.74 1.73 -21.47
N HIS A 232 -0.08 2.00 -22.48
CA HIS A 232 -1.48 1.61 -22.49
C HIS A 232 -1.65 0.09 -22.36
N SER A 233 -0.88 -0.68 -23.12
CA SER A 233 -0.84 -2.15 -22.98
C SER A 233 -0.38 -2.58 -21.59
N GLY A 234 0.64 -1.91 -21.03
CA GLY A 234 1.08 -2.15 -19.65
C GLY A 234 -0.04 -1.97 -18.62
N ILE A 235 -0.88 -0.94 -18.77
CA ILE A 235 -2.05 -0.71 -17.90
C ILE A 235 -3.07 -1.84 -18.06
N ILE A 236 -3.41 -2.22 -19.30
CA ILE A 236 -4.36 -3.32 -19.56
C ILE A 236 -3.87 -4.61 -18.91
N THR A 237 -2.61 -4.98 -19.12
CA THR A 237 -2.02 -6.18 -18.54
C THR A 237 -1.99 -6.14 -17.02
N ALA A 238 -1.59 -5.00 -16.43
CA ALA A 238 -1.50 -4.88 -14.98
C ALA A 238 -2.86 -4.99 -14.27
N TYR A 239 -3.96 -4.71 -14.97
CA TYR A 239 -5.32 -4.69 -14.41
C TYR A 239 -6.29 -5.72 -15.02
N ALA A 240 -5.79 -6.70 -15.79
CA ALA A 240 -6.64 -7.69 -16.47
C ALA A 240 -7.57 -8.48 -15.52
N ASP A 241 -7.06 -8.87 -14.34
CA ASP A 241 -7.75 -9.79 -13.43
C ASP A 241 -8.26 -9.13 -12.14
N LYS A 242 -8.34 -7.79 -12.09
CA LYS A 242 -8.74 -7.07 -10.87
C LYS A 242 -9.64 -5.88 -11.16
N PRO A 243 -10.50 -5.47 -10.21
CA PRO A 243 -11.29 -4.26 -10.38
C PRO A 243 -10.40 -3.05 -10.70
N THR A 244 -10.69 -2.39 -11.81
CA THR A 244 -9.91 -1.24 -12.29
C THR A 244 -10.46 0.04 -11.66
N PRO A 245 -9.67 0.78 -10.86
CA PRO A 245 -10.09 2.08 -10.36
C PRO A 245 -10.35 3.06 -11.50
N GLN A 246 -11.32 3.98 -11.32
CA GLN A 246 -11.66 4.96 -12.37
C GLN A 246 -10.44 5.75 -12.86
N SER A 247 -9.51 6.12 -11.97
CA SER A 247 -8.29 6.84 -12.34
C SER A 247 -7.36 6.05 -13.28
N VAL A 248 -7.39 4.72 -13.22
CA VAL A 248 -6.64 3.83 -14.10
C VAL A 248 -7.33 3.73 -15.45
N THR A 249 -8.66 3.59 -15.45
CA THR A 249 -9.48 3.64 -16.67
C THR A 249 -9.28 4.95 -17.42
N ASP A 250 -9.39 6.08 -16.73
CA ASP A 250 -9.19 7.42 -17.31
C ASP A 250 -7.80 7.57 -17.92
N ARG A 251 -6.77 7.04 -17.24
CA ARG A 251 -5.40 7.07 -17.73
C ARG A 251 -5.24 6.22 -18.99
N GLY A 252 -5.77 4.99 -18.98
CA GLY A 252 -5.73 4.11 -20.15
C GLY A 252 -6.40 4.77 -21.37
N GLU A 253 -7.58 5.35 -21.17
CA GLU A 253 -8.32 6.04 -22.21
C GLU A 253 -7.59 7.29 -22.74
N ALA A 254 -6.95 8.06 -21.87
CA ALA A 254 -6.14 9.20 -22.27
C ALA A 254 -4.97 8.79 -23.18
N LEU A 255 -4.25 7.72 -22.82
CA LEU A 255 -3.16 7.17 -23.63
C LEU A 255 -3.67 6.62 -24.97
N ARG A 256 -4.80 5.90 -24.97
CA ARG A 256 -5.44 5.38 -26.19
C ARG A 256 -5.80 6.51 -27.16
N LYS A 257 -6.39 7.60 -26.66
CA LYS A 257 -6.74 8.79 -27.47
C LYS A 257 -5.51 9.49 -28.04
N ILE A 258 -4.47 9.69 -27.22
CA ILE A 258 -3.21 10.31 -27.66
C ILE A 258 -2.55 9.45 -28.75
N ALA A 259 -2.45 8.14 -28.54
CA ALA A 259 -1.88 7.23 -29.52
C ALA A 259 -2.67 7.22 -30.85
N ALA A 260 -4.00 7.21 -30.79
CA ALA A 260 -4.85 7.29 -31.98
C ALA A 260 -4.62 8.60 -32.76
N TYR A 261 -4.61 9.74 -32.06
CA TYR A 261 -4.35 11.04 -32.67
C TYR A 261 -2.95 11.11 -33.31
N TRP A 262 -1.91 10.66 -32.60
CA TRP A 262 -0.55 10.64 -33.15
C TRP A 262 -0.39 9.70 -34.34
N ARG A 263 -1.05 8.53 -34.33
CA ARG A 263 -1.05 7.62 -35.47
C ARG A 263 -1.66 8.27 -36.71
N GLU A 264 -2.75 9.01 -36.55
CA GLU A 264 -3.36 9.78 -37.64
C GLU A 264 -2.42 10.88 -38.15
N GLN A 265 -1.78 11.65 -37.26
CA GLN A 265 -0.84 12.70 -37.66
C GLN A 265 0.40 12.17 -38.39
N ILE A 266 0.90 11.01 -37.98
CA ILE A 266 2.04 10.34 -38.64
C ILE A 266 1.65 9.83 -40.03
N ASN A 267 0.47 9.22 -40.16
CA ASN A 267 0.01 8.63 -41.43
C ASN A 267 -0.61 9.66 -42.40
N GLY A 268 -1.21 10.73 -41.87
CA GLY A 268 -1.94 11.75 -42.63
C GLY A 268 -1.09 12.96 -43.04
N GLY A 269 0.11 13.13 -42.48
CA GLY A 269 1.04 14.22 -42.81
C GLY A 269 1.82 14.04 -44.11
N SER A 270 1.42 13.11 -44.98
CA SER A 270 2.05 12.80 -46.27
C SER A 270 1.20 13.30 -47.45
N LYS A 271 0.72 14.55 -47.36
CA LYS A 271 0.08 15.29 -48.46
C LYS A 271 0.73 16.65 -48.62
#